data_AF-A0A924J589-F1
#
_entry.id   AF-A0A924J589-F1
#
_cell.length_a   1.000
_cell.length_b   1.000
_cell.length_c   1.000
_cell.angle_alpha   90.00
_cell.angle_beta   90.00
_cell.angle_gamma   90.00
#
_symmetry.space_group_name_H-M   'P 1'
#
loop_
_entity.id
_entity.type
_entity.pdbx_description
1 polymer ?
#
loop_
_entity_poly.entity_id
_entity_poly.type
_entity_poly.pdbx_seq_one_letter_code
_entity_poly.pdbx_strand_id
1 'polypeptide(L)'
;MREYRFLATEQTQEALRLARGVWHGLTIGANAVTVHLVTGEAVRIECEAVDVEDAFETFRLNASVDATPEPPTDAAGEFGLGRNDVVLFTGATWTVANSETAIGVELREGAVMHFSGHPGQLSDDAEIVCLTTDAIVIATTTGTGLLLRVGLKPGTVDVVADQQSIAAFLLERGYSTP
;
A
#
# COMPACT_ATOMS: atom_id res chain seq x y z
N MET A 1 8.11 -16.00 17.49
CA MET A 1 7.55 -15.22 16.36
C MET A 1 6.65 -16.10 15.50
N ARG A 2 5.38 -15.73 15.36
CA ARG A 2 4.43 -16.28 14.38
C ARG A 2 4.36 -15.32 13.19
N GLU A 3 4.32 -15.85 11.97
CA GLU A 3 4.37 -15.04 10.75
C GLU A 3 3.18 -15.36 9.83
N TYR A 4 2.51 -14.31 9.37
CA TYR A 4 1.41 -14.33 8.43
C TYR A 4 1.74 -13.52 7.18
N ARG A 5 1.13 -13.86 6.04
CA ARG A 5 1.38 -13.19 4.75
C ARG A 5 0.09 -12.99 3.98
N PHE A 6 -0.22 -11.73 3.69
CA PHE A 6 -1.36 -11.29 2.88
C PHE A 6 -0.87 -10.34 1.78
N LEU A 7 0.04 -10.86 0.95
CA LEU A 7 0.56 -10.17 -0.21
C LEU A 7 -0.49 -10.12 -1.33
N ALA A 8 -0.24 -9.25 -2.32
CA ALA A 8 -1.07 -9.11 -3.51
C ALA A 8 -1.33 -10.47 -4.18
N THR A 9 -2.60 -10.80 -4.34
CA THR A 9 -3.04 -12.04 -4.99
C THR A 9 -2.78 -12.00 -6.50
N GLU A 10 -2.90 -13.14 -7.19
CA GLU A 10 -2.82 -13.15 -8.66
C GLU A 10 -3.87 -12.23 -9.30
N GLN A 11 -5.08 -12.17 -8.74
CA GLN A 11 -6.14 -11.27 -9.19
C GLN A 11 -5.72 -9.80 -9.04
N THR A 12 -5.16 -9.44 -7.89
CA THR A 12 -4.61 -8.09 -7.63
C THR A 12 -3.52 -7.75 -8.65
N GLN A 13 -2.60 -8.67 -8.90
CA GLN A 13 -1.50 -8.47 -9.84
C GLN A 13 -2.00 -8.34 -11.29
N GLU A 14 -3.01 -9.11 -11.69
CA GLU A 14 -3.61 -8.99 -13.02
C GLU A 14 -4.31 -7.63 -13.21
N ALA A 15 -5.11 -7.21 -12.24
CA ALA A 15 -5.76 -5.90 -12.26
C ALA A 15 -4.70 -4.77 -12.37
N LEU A 16 -3.64 -4.84 -11.57
CA LEU A 16 -2.54 -3.88 -11.62
C LEU A 16 -1.74 -3.94 -12.92
N ARG A 17 -1.69 -5.09 -13.61
CA ARG A 17 -1.07 -5.19 -14.93
C ARG A 17 -1.82 -4.35 -15.96
N LEU A 18 -3.16 -4.25 -15.86
CA LEU A 18 -3.95 -3.38 -16.72
C LEU A 18 -3.65 -1.89 -16.48
N ALA A 19 -3.31 -1.50 -15.24
CA ALA A 19 -2.88 -0.13 -14.92
C ALA A 19 -1.56 0.28 -15.60
N ARG A 20 -0.83 -0.65 -16.23
CA ARG A 20 0.31 -0.33 -17.11
C ARG A 20 -0.11 0.28 -18.45
N GLY A 21 -1.39 0.12 -18.80
CA GLY A 21 -2.00 0.64 -20.02
C GLY A 21 -2.18 2.16 -20.03
N VAL A 22 -2.92 2.64 -21.01
CA VAL A 22 -3.17 4.08 -21.24
C VAL A 22 -4.32 4.54 -20.35
N TRP A 23 -4.06 5.51 -19.48
CA TRP A 23 -5.07 6.04 -18.57
C TRP A 23 -5.93 7.10 -19.26
N HIS A 24 -7.24 7.04 -19.01
CA HIS A 24 -8.18 8.10 -19.32
C HIS A 24 -8.23 9.15 -18.20
N GLY A 25 -8.15 8.71 -16.94
CA GLY A 25 -8.18 9.57 -15.78
C GLY A 25 -8.03 8.77 -14.49
N LEU A 26 -8.19 9.46 -13.36
CA LEU A 26 -8.23 8.83 -12.04
C LEU A 26 -9.32 9.42 -11.16
N THR A 27 -9.73 8.67 -10.15
CA THR A 27 -10.59 9.12 -9.07
C THR A 27 -9.94 8.75 -7.74
N ILE A 28 -9.75 9.74 -6.87
CA ILE A 28 -9.16 9.52 -5.55
C ILE A 28 -10.26 9.62 -4.49
N GLY A 29 -10.51 8.51 -3.80
CA GLY A 29 -11.34 8.43 -2.62
C GLY A 29 -10.51 8.24 -1.35
N ALA A 30 -11.18 8.28 -0.19
CA ALA A 30 -10.50 8.14 1.10
C ALA A 30 -9.89 6.74 1.32
N ASN A 31 -10.54 5.69 0.84
CA ASN A 31 -10.14 4.30 1.03
C ASN A 31 -9.71 3.59 -0.28
N ALA A 32 -9.80 4.27 -1.41
CA ALA A 32 -9.50 3.68 -2.71
C ALA A 32 -9.12 4.73 -3.75
N VAL A 33 -8.30 4.30 -4.71
CA VAL A 33 -7.99 5.03 -5.93
C VAL A 33 -8.47 4.20 -7.11
N THR A 34 -9.23 4.81 -8.01
CA THR A 34 -9.68 4.18 -9.24
C THR A 34 -8.93 4.76 -10.42
N VAL A 35 -8.22 3.89 -11.15
CA VAL A 35 -7.52 4.21 -12.39
C VAL A 35 -8.43 3.88 -13.57
N HIS A 36 -8.85 4.88 -14.32
CA HIS A 36 -9.73 4.69 -15.47
C HIS A 36 -8.90 4.51 -16.74
N LEU A 37 -9.14 3.43 -17.49
CA LEU A 37 -8.41 3.12 -18.72
C LEU A 37 -9.18 3.62 -19.94
N VAL A 38 -8.46 3.93 -21.02
CA VAL A 38 -9.09 4.32 -22.30
C VAL A 38 -9.91 3.19 -22.95
N THR A 39 -9.75 1.95 -22.47
CA THR A 39 -10.54 0.79 -22.91
C THR A 39 -11.97 0.80 -22.35
N GLY A 40 -12.25 1.66 -21.37
CA GLY A 40 -13.56 1.76 -20.70
C GLY A 40 -13.66 1.00 -19.37
N GLU A 41 -12.68 0.15 -19.06
CA GLU A 41 -12.54 -0.50 -17.75
C GLU A 41 -11.79 0.42 -16.76
N ALA A 42 -11.93 0.14 -15.46
CA ALA A 42 -11.10 0.77 -14.44
C ALA A 42 -10.47 -0.24 -13.50
N VAL A 43 -9.31 0.12 -12.94
CA VAL A 43 -8.63 -0.63 -11.88
C VAL A 43 -8.86 0.10 -10.57
N ARG A 44 -9.65 -0.49 -9.67
CA ARG A 44 -9.88 0.03 -8.33
C ARG A 44 -8.85 -0.56 -7.38
N ILE A 45 -8.06 0.29 -6.75
CA ILE A 45 -7.03 -0.05 -5.77
C ILE A 45 -7.53 0.44 -4.41
N GLU A 46 -7.76 -0.46 -3.47
CA GLU A 46 -8.38 -0.12 -2.18
C GLU A 46 -7.61 -0.67 -0.98
N CYS A 47 -7.77 -0.01 0.16
CA CYS A 47 -7.28 -0.49 1.43
C CYS A 47 -8.29 -1.47 2.04
N GLU A 48 -7.82 -2.69 2.30
CA GLU A 48 -8.60 -3.78 2.87
C GLU A 48 -8.04 -4.13 4.25
N ALA A 49 -8.94 -4.29 5.23
CA ALA A 49 -8.61 -4.81 6.55
C ALA A 49 -8.42 -6.33 6.50
N VAL A 50 -7.45 -6.82 7.25
CA VAL A 50 -7.09 -8.23 7.35
C VAL A 50 -7.06 -8.59 8.83
N ASP A 51 -8.05 -9.37 9.25
CA ASP A 51 -8.12 -9.99 10.56
C ASP A 51 -7.11 -11.15 10.61
N VAL A 52 -6.00 -10.97 11.33
CA VAL A 52 -4.92 -11.96 11.41
C VAL A 52 -5.13 -12.88 12.61
N GLU A 53 -5.29 -12.29 13.80
CA GLU A 53 -5.62 -12.96 15.05
C GLU A 53 -6.53 -12.07 15.90
N ASP A 54 -7.06 -12.59 17.01
CA ASP A 54 -7.84 -11.80 17.96
C ASP A 54 -7.04 -10.57 18.43
N ALA A 55 -7.65 -9.38 18.32
CA ALA A 55 -7.02 -8.08 18.54
C ALA A 55 -5.80 -7.74 17.66
N PHE A 56 -5.53 -8.47 16.57
CA PHE A 56 -4.47 -8.16 15.59
C PHE A 56 -5.04 -8.03 14.17
N GLU A 57 -5.47 -6.80 13.85
CA GLU A 57 -5.89 -6.38 12.50
C GLU A 57 -4.74 -5.68 11.77
N THR A 58 -4.61 -5.93 10.48
CA THR A 58 -3.64 -5.28 9.60
C THR A 58 -4.31 -4.80 8.32
N PHE A 59 -3.61 -4.00 7.51
CA PHE A 59 -4.16 -3.46 6.28
C PHE A 59 -3.28 -3.81 5.09
N ARG A 60 -3.92 -4.06 3.94
CA ARG A 60 -3.25 -4.28 2.66
C ARG A 60 -3.90 -3.46 1.56
N LEU A 61 -3.15 -3.23 0.49
CA LEU A 61 -3.69 -2.77 -0.78
C LEU A 61 -4.14 -3.97 -1.61
N ASN A 62 -5.39 -3.94 -2.04
CA ASN A 62 -5.97 -4.87 -2.99
C ASN A 62 -6.38 -4.12 -4.27
N ALA A 63 -6.44 -4.83 -5.39
CA ALA A 63 -6.84 -4.26 -6.67
C ALA A 63 -7.82 -5.18 -7.39
N SER A 64 -8.82 -4.59 -8.02
CA SER A 64 -9.85 -5.29 -8.80
C SER A 64 -10.20 -4.49 -10.06
N VAL A 65 -10.78 -5.18 -11.04
CA VAL A 65 -11.26 -4.55 -12.27
C VAL A 65 -12.74 -4.22 -12.10
N ASP A 66 -13.08 -2.96 -12.34
CA ASP A 66 -14.45 -2.47 -12.47
C ASP A 66 -14.77 -2.30 -13.96
N ALA A 67 -15.73 -3.09 -14.45
CA ALA A 67 -16.15 -3.07 -15.84
C ALA A 67 -17.16 -1.94 -16.14
N THR A 68 -17.72 -1.30 -15.11
CA THR A 68 -18.71 -0.23 -15.24
C THR A 68 -18.38 0.95 -14.33
N PRO A 69 -17.20 1.56 -14.48
CA PRO A 69 -16.76 2.62 -13.59
C PRO A 69 -17.57 3.91 -13.82
N GLU A 70 -17.73 4.69 -12.76
CA GLU A 70 -18.14 6.09 -12.90
C GLU A 70 -17.06 6.89 -13.64
N PRO A 71 -17.38 8.02 -14.28
CA PRO A 71 -16.37 8.84 -14.95
C PRO A 71 -15.24 9.32 -14.01
N PRO A 72 -14.00 9.48 -14.50
CA PRO A 72 -12.91 10.01 -13.70
C PRO A 72 -13.17 11.43 -13.22
N THR A 73 -12.66 11.76 -12.03
CA THR A 73 -12.71 13.13 -11.48
C THR A 73 -11.50 13.96 -11.91
N ASP A 74 -10.37 13.31 -12.15
CA ASP A 74 -9.09 13.93 -12.44
C ASP A 74 -8.50 13.43 -13.77
N ALA A 75 -7.77 14.31 -14.45
CA ALA A 75 -7.12 13.97 -15.70
C ALA A 75 -5.92 13.03 -15.49
N ALA A 76 -5.67 12.13 -16.45
CA ALA A 76 -4.58 11.16 -16.38
C ALA A 76 -3.17 11.80 -16.39
N GLY A 77 -3.02 13.04 -16.90
CA GLY A 77 -1.70 13.64 -17.10
C GLY A 77 -0.80 12.74 -17.95
N GLU A 78 0.45 12.57 -17.53
CA GLU A 78 1.45 11.76 -18.25
C GLU A 78 1.15 10.25 -18.21
N PHE A 79 0.32 9.77 -17.27
CA PHE A 79 -0.12 8.37 -17.24
C PHE A 79 -0.99 8.00 -18.45
N GLY A 80 -1.54 9.00 -19.14
CA GLY A 80 -2.24 8.85 -20.41
C GLY A 80 -1.34 8.52 -21.60
N LEU A 81 -0.01 8.43 -21.43
CA LEU A 81 0.90 7.89 -22.46
C LEU A 81 0.98 6.36 -22.42
N GLY A 82 0.54 5.76 -21.31
CA GLY A 82 0.66 4.33 -21.02
C GLY A 82 2.11 3.87 -20.86
N ARG A 83 2.31 2.55 -20.94
CA ARG A 83 3.59 1.89 -20.59
C ARG A 83 4.04 2.24 -19.18
N ASN A 84 3.08 2.42 -18.28
CA ASN A 84 3.39 2.67 -16.88
C ASN A 84 4.01 1.41 -16.29
N ASP A 85 5.01 1.60 -15.44
CA ASP A 85 5.57 0.52 -14.63
C ASP A 85 4.93 0.55 -13.26
N VAL A 86 4.53 -0.63 -12.78
CA VAL A 86 3.85 -0.82 -11.50
C VAL A 86 4.73 -1.70 -10.64
N VAL A 87 5.11 -1.19 -9.47
CA VAL A 87 5.94 -1.90 -8.49
C VAL A 87 5.16 -2.04 -7.20
N LEU A 88 5.09 -3.26 -6.69
CA LEU A 88 4.41 -3.59 -5.45
C LEU A 88 5.46 -3.73 -4.34
N PHE A 89 5.16 -3.18 -3.17
CA PHE A 89 6.05 -3.21 -2.02
C PHE A 89 5.41 -4.02 -0.88
N THR A 90 6.27 -4.71 -0.14
CA THR A 90 5.88 -5.47 1.06
C THR A 90 6.21 -4.66 2.30
N GLY A 91 5.20 -4.43 3.13
CA GLY A 91 5.32 -3.91 4.48
C GLY A 91 5.20 -5.01 5.51
N ALA A 92 5.50 -4.67 6.76
CA ALA A 92 5.28 -5.52 7.91
C ALA A 92 4.46 -4.76 8.97
N THR A 93 3.51 -5.44 9.58
CA THR A 93 2.91 -5.03 10.86
C THR A 93 3.22 -6.09 11.89
N TRP A 94 3.64 -5.70 13.08
CA TRP A 94 4.04 -6.66 14.13
C TRP A 94 3.66 -6.20 15.52
N THR A 95 3.61 -7.16 16.42
CA THR A 95 3.41 -6.93 17.84
C THR A 95 4.67 -7.26 18.63
N VAL A 96 4.88 -6.54 19.71
CA VAL A 96 5.91 -6.84 20.71
C VAL A 96 5.21 -6.98 22.06
N ALA A 97 5.47 -8.07 22.77
CA ALA A 97 5.02 -8.20 24.16
C ALA A 97 5.83 -7.26 25.04
N ASN A 98 5.16 -6.63 26.01
CA ASN A 98 5.83 -5.78 26.98
C ASN A 98 6.89 -6.61 27.75
N SER A 99 8.17 -6.29 27.53
CA SER A 99 9.18 -6.47 28.56
C SER A 99 8.97 -5.38 29.62
N GLU A 100 9.26 -5.67 30.89
CA GLU A 100 8.97 -4.87 32.10
C GLU A 100 9.55 -3.43 32.14
N THR A 101 10.04 -2.90 31.02
CA THR A 101 10.84 -1.67 30.90
C THR A 101 10.21 -0.56 30.06
N ALA A 102 8.90 -0.52 29.86
CA ALA A 102 8.23 0.64 29.27
C ALA A 102 8.21 1.81 30.28
N ILE A 103 9.26 2.62 30.27
CA ILE A 103 9.42 3.79 31.13
C ILE A 103 8.30 4.80 30.87
N GLY A 104 7.42 5.01 31.87
CA GLY A 104 6.68 6.26 32.03
C GLY A 104 5.25 6.32 31.48
N VAL A 105 4.68 5.23 30.98
CA VAL A 105 3.24 5.15 30.69
C VAL A 105 2.68 3.96 31.45
N GLU A 106 1.70 4.19 32.33
CA GLU A 106 0.89 3.12 32.93
C GLU A 106 0.09 2.42 31.82
N LEU A 107 0.75 1.54 31.06
CA LEU A 107 0.12 0.65 30.12
C LEU A 107 -0.54 -0.47 30.94
N ARG A 108 -1.82 -0.73 30.67
CA ARG A 108 -2.55 -1.81 31.34
C ARG A 108 -1.80 -3.12 31.17
N GLU A 109 -1.77 -3.94 32.22
CA GLU A 109 -1.28 -5.31 32.18
C GLU A 109 -1.96 -6.06 31.01
N GLY A 110 -1.16 -6.58 30.08
CA GLY A 110 -1.65 -7.20 28.83
C GLY A 110 -1.78 -6.29 27.61
N ALA A 111 -1.36 -5.02 27.66
CA ALA A 111 -1.33 -4.15 26.48
C ALA A 111 -0.29 -4.63 25.45
N VAL A 112 -0.74 -4.88 24.21
CA VAL A 112 0.11 -5.24 23.08
C VAL A 112 0.38 -3.98 22.25
N MET A 113 1.66 -3.69 21.95
CA MET A 113 2.03 -2.59 21.08
C MET A 113 2.05 -3.05 19.62
N HIS A 114 1.42 -2.29 18.74
CA HIS A 114 1.37 -2.54 17.30
C HIS A 114 2.30 -1.58 16.58
N PHE A 115 3.15 -2.12 15.73
CA PHE A 115 4.08 -1.36 14.89
C PHE A 115 3.85 -1.72 13.43
N SER A 116 4.05 -0.77 12.53
CA SER A 116 4.01 -0.99 11.09
C SER A 116 5.18 -0.28 10.41
N GLY A 117 5.78 -0.91 9.41
CA GLY A 117 6.95 -0.38 8.73
C GLY A 117 7.53 -1.31 7.67
N HIS A 118 8.78 -1.06 7.29
CA HIS A 118 9.51 -1.91 6.36
C HIS A 118 9.86 -3.26 7.02
N PRO A 119 9.80 -4.41 6.32
CA PRO A 119 10.15 -5.71 6.90
C PRO A 119 11.57 -5.79 7.50
N GLY A 120 12.52 -4.99 6.99
CA GLY A 120 13.86 -4.89 7.57
C GLY A 120 13.95 -4.14 8.91
N GLN A 121 12.83 -3.59 9.41
CA GLN A 121 12.72 -2.92 10.72
C GLN A 121 12.10 -3.82 11.80
N LEU A 122 11.81 -5.09 11.47
CA LEU A 122 11.27 -6.04 12.43
C LEU A 122 12.21 -6.15 13.64
N SER A 123 11.62 -6.03 14.84
CA SER A 123 12.33 -6.26 16.09
C SER A 123 12.58 -7.75 16.30
N ASP A 124 13.71 -8.10 16.91
CA ASP A 124 14.00 -9.48 17.34
C ASP A 124 12.97 -9.99 18.38
N ASP A 125 12.34 -9.07 19.12
CA ASP A 125 11.32 -9.36 20.13
C ASP A 125 9.89 -9.45 19.53
N ALA A 126 9.74 -9.48 18.21
CA ALA A 126 8.43 -9.57 17.56
C ALA A 126 7.74 -10.91 17.86
N GLU A 127 6.51 -10.85 18.38
CA GLU A 127 5.73 -12.05 18.69
C GLU A 127 4.87 -12.50 17.53
N ILE A 128 4.15 -11.57 16.92
CA ILE A 128 3.31 -11.77 15.74
C ILE A 128 3.78 -10.80 14.66
N VAL A 129 3.96 -11.29 13.44
CA VAL A 129 4.32 -10.51 12.27
C VAL A 129 3.32 -10.83 11.15
N CYS A 130 2.84 -9.80 10.47
CA CYS A 130 2.05 -9.93 9.26
C CYS A 130 2.71 -9.11 8.15
N LEU A 131 3.04 -9.77 7.04
CA LEU A 131 3.53 -9.12 5.83
C LEU A 131 2.38 -8.85 4.88
N THR A 132 2.22 -7.61 4.45
CA THR A 132 1.16 -7.19 3.53
C THR A 132 1.73 -6.43 2.35
N THR A 133 1.01 -6.40 1.23
CA THR A 133 1.30 -5.40 0.19
C THR A 133 0.78 -4.06 0.68
N ASP A 134 1.67 -3.19 1.13
CA ASP A 134 1.32 -1.96 1.84
C ASP A 134 1.46 -0.71 0.98
N ALA A 135 2.17 -0.83 -0.15
CA ALA A 135 2.38 0.26 -1.09
C ALA A 135 2.53 -0.22 -2.53
N ILE A 136 2.17 0.66 -3.45
CA ILE A 136 2.28 0.50 -4.90
C ILE A 136 2.85 1.80 -5.45
N VAL A 137 3.92 1.72 -6.24
CA VAL A 137 4.42 2.85 -7.04
C VAL A 137 4.08 2.60 -8.50
N ILE A 138 3.47 3.59 -9.13
CA ILE A 138 3.18 3.62 -10.56
C ILE A 138 4.02 4.73 -11.18
N ALA A 139 4.91 4.38 -12.10
CA ALA A 139 5.80 5.32 -12.76
C ALA A 139 5.52 5.36 -14.27
N THR A 140 5.47 6.57 -14.82
CA THR A 140 5.40 6.82 -16.25
C THR A 140 6.79 6.71 -16.88
N THR A 141 6.85 6.58 -18.21
CA THR A 141 8.12 6.59 -18.95
C THR A 141 8.80 7.95 -18.99
N THR A 142 8.09 9.03 -18.62
CA THR A 142 8.56 10.41 -18.57
C THR A 142 9.12 10.81 -17.20
N GLY A 143 9.02 9.92 -16.20
CA GLY A 143 9.57 10.14 -14.86
C GLY A 143 8.55 10.66 -13.83
N THR A 144 7.29 10.87 -14.20
CA THR A 144 6.22 11.12 -13.23
C THR A 144 5.86 9.83 -12.50
N GLY A 145 5.91 9.86 -11.17
CA GLY A 145 5.48 8.77 -10.29
C GLY A 145 4.22 9.11 -9.47
N LEU A 146 3.47 8.07 -9.11
CA LEU A 146 2.37 8.08 -8.15
C LEU A 146 2.60 6.96 -7.13
N LEU A 147 2.70 7.32 -5.86
CA LEU A 147 2.77 6.37 -4.75
C LEU A 147 1.40 6.26 -4.10
N LEU A 148 0.91 5.03 -4.02
CA LEU A 148 -0.27 4.63 -3.24
C LEU A 148 0.22 3.82 -2.05
N ARG A 149 -0.18 4.16 -0.83
CA ARG A 149 0.16 3.36 0.35
C ARG A 149 -0.99 3.31 1.34
N VAL A 150 -0.99 2.30 2.20
CA VAL A 150 -1.88 2.29 3.37
C VAL A 150 -1.64 3.57 4.18
N GLY A 151 -2.70 4.32 4.42
CA GLY A 151 -2.63 5.60 5.12
C GLY A 151 -2.46 5.45 6.63
N LEU A 152 -2.04 6.53 7.28
CA LEU A 152 -1.89 6.57 8.74
C LEU A 152 -3.23 6.37 9.47
N LYS A 153 -4.33 6.79 8.85
CA LYS A 153 -5.67 6.52 9.35
C LYS A 153 -6.07 5.10 8.90
N PRO A 154 -6.53 4.22 9.81
CA PRO A 154 -6.99 2.88 9.46
C PRO A 154 -8.00 2.88 8.30
N GLY A 155 -7.82 1.97 7.36
CA GLY A 155 -8.68 1.80 6.19
C GLY A 155 -8.60 2.89 5.12
N THR A 156 -7.56 3.74 5.16
CA THR A 156 -7.36 4.80 4.15
C THR A 156 -6.22 4.50 3.20
N VAL A 157 -6.23 5.13 2.02
CA VAL A 157 -5.13 5.12 1.06
C VAL A 157 -4.55 6.53 0.99
N ASP A 158 -3.25 6.65 1.27
CA ASP A 158 -2.50 7.86 1.00
C ASP A 158 -2.06 7.87 -0.47
N VAL A 159 -2.28 8.99 -1.15
CA VAL A 159 -1.87 9.22 -2.53
C VAL A 159 -0.82 10.33 -2.57
N VAL A 160 0.37 10.01 -3.06
CA VAL A 160 1.52 10.93 -3.09
C VAL A 160 2.04 11.05 -4.52
N ALA A 161 2.03 12.27 -5.06
CA ALA A 161 2.56 12.60 -6.39
C ALA A 161 3.86 13.43 -6.33
N ASP A 162 4.27 13.87 -5.14
CA ASP A 162 5.52 14.60 -4.95
C ASP A 162 6.73 13.68 -5.16
N GLN A 163 7.58 14.02 -6.13
CA GLN A 163 8.69 13.16 -6.54
C GLN A 163 9.76 13.02 -5.46
N GLN A 164 9.96 14.03 -4.59
CA GLN A 164 10.91 13.93 -3.49
C GLN A 164 10.44 12.91 -2.45
N SER A 165 9.15 12.93 -2.12
CA SER A 165 8.52 11.98 -1.21
C SER A 165 8.55 10.55 -1.76
N ILE A 166 8.30 10.37 -3.06
CA ILE A 166 8.40 9.06 -3.72
C ILE A 166 9.85 8.57 -3.70
N ALA A 167 10.83 9.43 -4.02
CA ALA A 167 12.24 9.06 -4.00
C ALA A 167 12.72 8.67 -2.59
N ALA A 168 12.30 9.41 -1.56
CA ALA A 168 12.59 9.07 -0.17
C ALA A 168 12.00 7.71 0.21
N PHE A 169 10.74 7.45 -0.16
CA PHE A 169 10.10 6.16 0.06
C PHE A 169 10.86 5.01 -0.64
N LEU A 170 11.25 5.18 -1.90
CA LEU A 170 12.02 4.18 -2.64
C LEU A 170 13.38 3.89 -1.98
N LEU A 171 14.07 4.94 -1.52
CA LEU A 171 15.34 4.81 -0.81
C LEU A 171 15.18 4.02 0.50
N GLU A 172 14.13 4.30 1.28
CA GLU A 172 13.80 3.54 2.49
C GLU A 172 13.51 2.06 2.19
N ARG A 173 12.98 1.75 1.00
CA ARG A 173 12.75 0.38 0.51
C ARG A 173 13.98 -0.26 -0.12
N GLY A 174 15.15 0.39 -0.07
CA GLY A 174 16.40 -0.12 -0.63
C GLY A 174 16.54 0.04 -2.15
N TYR A 175 15.61 0.75 -2.79
CA TYR A 175 15.72 1.13 -4.19
C TYR A 175 16.49 2.44 -4.28
N SER A 176 17.78 2.34 -4.60
CA SER A 176 18.59 3.48 -5.00
C SER A 176 18.90 3.40 -6.49
N THR A 177 18.97 4.54 -7.17
CA THR A 177 19.70 4.61 -8.43
C THR A 177 21.19 4.42 -8.15
N PRO A 178 21.93 3.64 -8.94
CA PRO A 178 23.39 3.68 -8.92
C PRO A 178 23.93 5.06 -9.29
#